data_AF-A0A397STX3-F1
#
_entry.id   AF-A0A397STX3-F1
#
_cell.length_a   1.000
_cell.length_b   1.000
_cell.length_c   1.000
_cell.angle_alpha   90.00
_cell.angle_beta   90.00
_cell.angle_gamma   90.00
#
_symmetry.space_group_name_H-M   'P 1'
#
loop_
_entity.id
_entity.type
_entity.pdbx_description
1 polymer ?
#
loop_
_entity_poly.entity_id
_entity_poly.type
_entity_poly.pdbx_seq_one_letter_code
_entity_poly.pdbx_strand_id
1 'polypeptide(L)'
;MLYQSHEHFYLDGDLIISVGGTAFRVHKVIMGLSSQVFQELISRSTTAINGITAIVLDENNSENFKILLSFIYPIGHISISWDNIYELLRLSEKYKMKSPFEASKEFLEKEFFQDPLISLYLAEVYQLDQLYVESSKLILDELNDFRITHNFKLISLNTREKLLDRYMDYIFSLNLLSKDIFISNYKHTCSNPQIHQIELIKSIEELIKKVQIYPTLKPSITKKILCPKFNNYYYNNNNDIDRTK
;
A
#
# COMPACT_ATOMS: atom_id res chain seq x y z
N MET A 1 -12.49 -36.32 15.40
CA MET A 1 -13.70 -36.17 14.55
C MET A 1 -13.52 -34.89 13.74
N LEU A 2 -13.82 -34.92 12.45
CA LEU A 2 -13.85 -33.71 11.62
C LEU A 2 -15.24 -33.08 11.74
N TYR A 3 -15.30 -31.77 12.01
CA TYR A 3 -16.56 -31.03 12.03
C TYR A 3 -16.94 -30.61 10.62
N GLN A 4 -18.19 -30.79 10.21
CA GLN A 4 -18.64 -30.30 8.90
C GLN A 4 -18.88 -28.79 8.97
N SER A 5 -18.38 -28.05 7.98
CA SER A 5 -18.68 -26.61 7.87
C SER A 5 -20.18 -26.39 7.69
N HIS A 6 -20.76 -25.43 8.41
CA HIS A 6 -22.18 -25.10 8.23
C HIS A 6 -22.44 -24.26 6.97
N GLU A 7 -21.47 -23.46 6.53
CA GLU A 7 -21.61 -22.55 5.39
C GLU A 7 -21.17 -23.19 4.07
N HIS A 8 -20.15 -24.05 4.11
CA HIS A 8 -19.52 -24.62 2.93
C HIS A 8 -19.46 -26.14 2.99
N PHE A 9 -20.65 -26.73 2.99
CA PHE A 9 -20.85 -28.17 2.88
C PHE A 9 -21.97 -28.48 1.90
N TYR A 10 -21.62 -28.48 0.62
CA TYR A 10 -22.56 -28.65 -0.49
C TYR A 10 -22.87 -30.14 -0.73
N LEU A 11 -24.15 -30.50 -0.77
CA LEU A 11 -24.59 -31.90 -0.92
C LEU A 11 -24.24 -32.49 -2.29
N ASP A 12 -24.10 -31.65 -3.30
CA ASP A 12 -23.66 -31.93 -4.67
C ASP A 12 -22.14 -31.81 -4.84
N GLY A 13 -21.40 -31.42 -3.79
CA GLY A 13 -19.95 -31.30 -3.82
C GLY A 13 -19.24 -32.63 -4.06
N ASP A 14 -18.25 -32.62 -4.94
CA ASP A 14 -17.43 -33.76 -5.36
C ASP A 14 -15.99 -33.71 -4.80
N LEU A 15 -15.69 -32.76 -3.93
CA LEU A 15 -14.41 -32.62 -3.22
C LEU A 15 -14.65 -32.35 -1.73
N ILE A 16 -13.91 -33.04 -0.86
CA ILE A 16 -13.82 -32.74 0.57
C ILE A 16 -12.44 -32.16 0.88
N ILE A 17 -12.40 -30.97 1.44
CA ILE A 17 -11.18 -30.32 1.91
C ILE A 17 -11.21 -30.28 3.44
N SER A 18 -10.21 -30.87 4.09
CA SER A 18 -10.07 -30.82 5.55
C SER A 18 -9.03 -29.78 5.94
N VAL A 19 -9.42 -28.84 6.82
CA VAL A 19 -8.59 -27.72 7.31
C VAL A 19 -8.84 -27.53 8.79
N GLY A 20 -7.80 -27.50 9.63
CA GLY A 20 -7.95 -27.18 11.06
C GLY A 20 -9.00 -28.04 11.80
N GLY A 21 -9.18 -29.31 11.42
CA GLY A 21 -10.22 -30.18 12.00
C GLY A 21 -11.64 -29.97 11.47
N THR A 22 -11.84 -29.08 10.49
CA THR A 22 -13.11 -28.83 9.81
C THR A 22 -13.08 -29.39 8.39
N ALA A 23 -14.15 -30.07 7.98
CA ALA A 23 -14.36 -30.59 6.64
C ALA A 23 -15.30 -29.67 5.84
N PHE A 24 -14.81 -29.23 4.68
CA PHE A 24 -15.53 -28.44 3.70
C PHE A 24 -15.87 -29.32 2.52
N ARG A 25 -17.15 -29.41 2.14
CA ARG A 25 -17.57 -30.16 0.95
C ARG A 25 -17.88 -29.17 -0.15
N VAL A 26 -17.06 -29.20 -1.20
CA VAL A 26 -16.99 -28.19 -2.27
C VAL A 26 -16.88 -28.86 -3.65
N HIS A 27 -16.76 -28.05 -4.70
CA HIS A 27 -16.76 -28.49 -6.09
C HIS A 27 -15.34 -28.42 -6.67
N LYS A 28 -14.85 -29.54 -7.24
CA LYS A 28 -13.55 -29.61 -7.92
C LYS A 28 -13.40 -28.55 -8.99
N VAL A 29 -14.47 -28.31 -9.76
CA VAL A 29 -14.48 -27.34 -10.86
C VAL A 29 -14.21 -25.93 -10.34
N ILE A 30 -14.89 -25.49 -9.28
CA ILE A 30 -14.71 -24.14 -8.71
C ILE A 30 -13.30 -24.00 -8.13
N MET A 31 -12.86 -24.97 -7.32
CA MET A 31 -11.52 -24.94 -6.73
C MET A 31 -10.43 -24.97 -7.80
N GLY A 32 -10.59 -25.80 -8.83
CA GLY A 32 -9.66 -25.92 -9.95
C GLY A 32 -9.62 -24.66 -10.82
N LEU A 33 -10.75 -24.02 -11.11
CA LEU A 33 -10.78 -22.74 -11.84
C LEU A 33 -10.13 -21.62 -11.05
N SER A 34 -10.24 -21.66 -9.71
CA SER A 34 -9.68 -20.64 -8.84
C SER A 34 -8.17 -20.75 -8.62
N SER A 35 -7.58 -21.94 -8.83
CA SER A 35 -6.18 -22.23 -8.48
C SER A 35 -5.62 -23.43 -9.25
N GLN A 36 -4.46 -23.23 -9.89
CA GLN A 36 -3.67 -24.34 -10.43
C GLN A 36 -3.16 -25.27 -9.31
N VAL A 37 -2.83 -24.74 -8.13
CA VAL A 37 -2.39 -25.54 -6.98
C VAL A 37 -3.47 -26.54 -6.59
N PHE A 38 -4.73 -26.12 -6.54
CA PHE A 38 -5.83 -27.04 -6.27
C PHE A 38 -6.04 -28.06 -7.40
N GLN A 39 -5.87 -27.69 -8.68
CA GLN A 39 -5.90 -28.69 -9.78
C GLN A 39 -4.85 -29.79 -9.59
N GLU A 40 -3.64 -29.42 -9.19
CA GLU A 40 -2.55 -30.36 -8.95
C GLU A 40 -2.82 -31.23 -7.70
N LEU A 41 -3.30 -30.63 -6.60
CA LEU A 41 -3.65 -31.36 -5.39
C LEU A 41 -4.80 -32.36 -5.63
N ILE A 42 -5.82 -31.96 -6.38
CA ILE A 42 -6.96 -32.82 -6.72
C ILE A 42 -6.51 -33.97 -7.61
N SER A 43 -5.68 -33.71 -8.63
CA SER A 43 -5.22 -34.76 -9.55
C SER A 43 -4.28 -35.77 -8.90
N ARG A 44 -3.52 -35.37 -7.88
CA ARG A 44 -2.65 -36.26 -7.10
C ARG A 44 -3.35 -36.96 -5.94
N SER A 45 -4.58 -36.58 -5.60
CA SER A 45 -5.30 -37.17 -4.47
C SER A 45 -5.70 -38.61 -4.76
N THR A 46 -5.30 -39.52 -3.89
CA THR A 46 -5.71 -40.93 -3.88
C THR A 46 -6.72 -41.24 -2.78
N THR A 47 -6.97 -40.27 -1.89
CA THR A 47 -7.87 -40.42 -0.75
C THR A 47 -9.30 -40.12 -1.14
N ALA A 48 -10.22 -40.99 -0.72
CA ALA A 48 -11.65 -40.79 -0.89
C ALA A 48 -12.40 -41.06 0.42
N ILE A 49 -13.36 -40.20 0.74
CA ILE A 49 -14.28 -40.36 1.87
C ILE A 49 -15.67 -40.57 1.26
N ASN A 50 -16.26 -41.74 1.51
CA ASN A 50 -17.57 -42.13 0.94
C ASN A 50 -17.63 -41.99 -0.60
N GLY A 51 -16.54 -42.32 -1.29
CA GLY A 51 -16.43 -42.21 -2.75
C GLY A 51 -16.15 -40.79 -3.28
N ILE A 52 -16.02 -39.80 -2.40
CA ILE A 52 -15.72 -38.41 -2.75
C ILE A 52 -14.22 -38.14 -2.54
N THR A 53 -13.55 -37.54 -3.52
CA THR A 53 -12.13 -37.17 -3.40
C THR A 53 -11.91 -36.28 -2.18
N ALA A 54 -10.92 -36.60 -1.36
CA ALA A 54 -10.60 -35.87 -0.15
C ALA A 54 -9.16 -35.33 -0.21
N ILE A 55 -8.95 -34.12 0.27
CA ILE A 55 -7.63 -33.52 0.48
C ILE A 55 -7.55 -32.92 1.88
N VAL A 56 -6.36 -32.96 2.49
CA VAL A 56 -6.08 -32.34 3.78
C VAL A 56 -5.09 -31.22 3.53
N LEU A 57 -5.38 -30.01 4.03
CA LEU A 57 -4.48 -28.87 3.93
C LEU A 57 -3.81 -28.63 5.27
N ASP A 58 -2.55 -28.23 5.24
CA ASP A 58 -1.75 -27.87 6.43
C ASP A 58 -2.17 -26.53 7.06
N GLU A 59 -3.35 -26.00 6.75
CA GLU A 59 -3.89 -24.79 7.36
C GLU A 59 -4.51 -25.12 8.72
N ASN A 60 -4.11 -24.36 9.75
CA ASN A 60 -4.55 -24.60 11.12
C ASN A 60 -5.89 -23.91 11.44
N ASN A 61 -6.23 -22.84 10.72
CA ASN A 61 -7.42 -22.05 10.98
C ASN A 61 -8.46 -22.24 9.87
N SER A 62 -9.53 -22.96 10.19
CA SER A 62 -10.65 -23.22 9.27
C SER A 62 -11.47 -21.97 8.95
N GLU A 63 -11.56 -20.99 9.85
CA GLU A 63 -12.30 -19.75 9.61
C GLU A 63 -11.65 -18.90 8.52
N ASN A 64 -10.33 -18.84 8.51
CA ASN A 64 -9.60 -18.11 7.47
C ASN A 64 -9.79 -18.76 6.09
N PHE A 65 -9.80 -20.09 6.06
CA PHE A 65 -10.12 -20.82 4.83
C PHE A 65 -11.58 -20.64 4.40
N LYS A 66 -12.50 -20.53 5.36
CA LYS A 66 -13.92 -20.23 5.10
C LYS A 66 -14.07 -18.88 4.41
N ILE A 67 -13.38 -17.84 4.88
CA ILE A 67 -13.35 -16.51 4.24
C ILE A 67 -12.94 -16.60 2.76
N LEU A 68 -11.91 -17.38 2.47
CA LEU A 68 -11.45 -17.61 1.09
C LEU A 68 -12.52 -18.31 0.23
N LEU A 69 -13.19 -19.32 0.78
CA LEU A 69 -14.28 -20.02 0.09
C LEU A 69 -15.47 -19.08 -0.16
N SER A 70 -15.85 -18.28 0.82
CA SER A 70 -16.91 -17.28 0.73
C SER A 70 -16.64 -16.24 -0.36
N PHE A 71 -15.37 -15.98 -0.67
CA PHE A 71 -14.99 -15.09 -1.76
C PHE A 71 -15.20 -15.72 -3.14
N ILE A 72 -14.81 -16.98 -3.33
CA ILE A 72 -14.89 -17.65 -4.65
C ILE A 72 -16.25 -18.27 -4.94
N TYR A 73 -17.08 -18.48 -3.90
CA TYR A 73 -18.42 -19.03 -4.06
C TYR A 73 -19.48 -17.91 -4.15
N PRO A 74 -20.42 -17.98 -5.12
CA PRO A 74 -21.45 -16.94 -5.30
C PRO A 74 -22.37 -16.73 -4.10
N ILE A 75 -22.56 -17.77 -3.28
CA ILE A 75 -23.51 -17.77 -2.15
C ILE A 75 -22.91 -17.04 -0.93
N GLY A 76 -21.58 -17.00 -0.82
CA GLY A 76 -20.88 -16.55 0.39
C GLY A 76 -20.48 -15.08 0.42
N HIS A 77 -20.90 -14.25 -0.57
CA HIS A 77 -20.41 -12.90 -0.84
C HIS A 77 -19.81 -12.18 0.38
N ILE A 78 -18.48 -12.20 0.47
CA ILE A 78 -17.72 -11.48 1.48
C ILE A 78 -17.11 -10.22 0.86
N SER A 79 -17.27 -9.09 1.55
CA SER A 79 -16.56 -7.86 1.20
C SER A 79 -15.14 -7.89 1.77
N ILE A 80 -14.15 -7.52 0.95
CA ILE A 80 -12.78 -7.33 1.42
C ILE A 80 -12.74 -6.13 2.37
N SER A 81 -12.06 -6.29 3.49
CA SER A 81 -11.92 -5.29 4.56
C SER A 81 -10.62 -5.47 5.32
N TRP A 82 -10.26 -4.52 6.19
CA TRP A 82 -9.07 -4.62 7.03
C TRP A 82 -9.05 -5.84 7.96
N ASP A 83 -10.21 -6.40 8.31
CA ASP A 83 -10.30 -7.57 9.18
C ASP A 83 -9.91 -8.87 8.47
N ASN A 84 -10.07 -8.94 7.14
CA ASN A 84 -9.87 -10.17 6.37
C ASN A 84 -8.74 -10.08 5.32
N ILE A 85 -8.25 -8.87 5.03
CA ILE A 85 -7.26 -8.62 3.96
C ILE A 85 -5.97 -9.43 4.13
N TYR A 86 -5.46 -9.55 5.36
CA TYR A 86 -4.22 -10.27 5.63
C TYR A 86 -4.35 -11.75 5.26
N GLU A 87 -5.45 -12.37 5.70
CA GLU A 87 -5.73 -13.79 5.47
C GLU A 87 -6.03 -14.07 4.01
N LEU A 88 -6.81 -13.20 3.36
CA LEU A 88 -7.10 -13.31 1.94
C LEU A 88 -5.82 -13.23 1.11
N LEU A 89 -4.93 -12.27 1.35
CA LEU A 89 -3.65 -12.19 0.63
C LEU A 89 -2.77 -13.42 0.90
N ARG A 90 -2.64 -13.85 2.16
CA ARG A 90 -1.77 -14.99 2.52
C ARG A 90 -2.22 -16.26 1.83
N LEU A 91 -3.51 -16.57 1.92
CA LEU A 91 -4.07 -17.78 1.33
C LEU A 91 -4.07 -17.71 -0.19
N SER A 92 -4.38 -16.54 -0.75
CA SER A 92 -4.37 -16.36 -2.21
C SER A 92 -2.98 -16.54 -2.79
N GLU A 93 -1.95 -16.01 -2.14
CA GLU A 93 -0.56 -16.22 -2.56
C GLU A 93 -0.15 -17.69 -2.40
N LYS A 94 -0.42 -18.29 -1.23
CA LYS A 94 -0.09 -19.70 -0.93
C LYS A 94 -0.69 -20.66 -1.94
N TYR A 95 -1.95 -20.46 -2.31
CA TYR A 95 -2.67 -21.30 -3.26
C TYR A 95 -2.66 -20.74 -4.68
N LYS A 96 -1.89 -19.69 -4.96
CA LYS A 96 -1.78 -19.05 -6.29
C LYS A 96 -3.15 -18.71 -6.91
N MET A 97 -4.05 -18.17 -6.10
CA MET A 97 -5.39 -17.77 -6.49
C MET A 97 -5.40 -16.31 -6.96
N LYS A 98 -5.46 -16.12 -8.27
CA LYS A 98 -5.34 -14.80 -8.89
C LYS A 98 -6.48 -13.84 -8.50
N SER A 99 -7.73 -14.30 -8.59
CA SER A 99 -8.91 -13.45 -8.37
C SER A 99 -8.96 -12.82 -6.95
N PRO A 100 -8.89 -13.59 -5.85
CA PRO A 100 -8.88 -13.00 -4.51
C PRO A 100 -7.62 -12.17 -4.23
N PHE A 101 -6.47 -12.51 -4.81
CA PHE A 101 -5.24 -11.71 -4.68
C PHE A 101 -5.39 -10.34 -5.35
N GLU A 102 -5.87 -10.29 -6.59
CA GLU A 102 -6.06 -9.03 -7.32
C GLU A 102 -7.11 -8.14 -6.67
N ALA A 103 -8.23 -8.71 -6.22
CA ALA A 103 -9.25 -7.95 -5.50
C ALA A 103 -8.72 -7.39 -4.16
N SER A 104 -7.89 -8.17 -3.45
CA SER A 104 -7.22 -7.71 -2.23
C SER A 104 -6.24 -6.57 -2.51
N LYS A 105 -5.47 -6.67 -3.60
CA LYS A 105 -4.59 -5.61 -4.05
C LYS A 105 -5.37 -4.34 -4.40
N GLU A 106 -6.47 -4.46 -5.14
CA GLU A 106 -7.31 -3.32 -5.52
C GLU A 106 -7.91 -2.62 -4.29
N PHE A 107 -8.35 -3.39 -3.28
CA PHE A 107 -8.79 -2.84 -2.00
C PHE A 107 -7.68 -2.02 -1.33
N LEU A 108 -6.46 -2.56 -1.25
CA LEU A 108 -5.33 -1.85 -0.65
C LEU A 108 -4.99 -0.57 -1.42
N GLU A 109 -4.94 -0.62 -2.75
CA GLU A 109 -4.66 0.56 -3.58
C GLU A 109 -5.70 1.68 -3.41
N LYS A 110 -6.95 1.32 -3.10
CA LYS A 110 -8.03 2.27 -2.84
C LYS A 110 -8.01 2.81 -1.43
N GLU A 111 -7.78 1.96 -0.44
CA GLU A 111 -8.02 2.28 0.98
C GLU A 111 -6.75 2.49 1.80
N PHE A 112 -5.55 2.48 1.18
CA PHE A 112 -4.27 2.54 1.91
C PHE A 112 -4.13 3.68 2.91
N PHE A 113 -4.85 4.79 2.70
CA PHE A 113 -4.84 5.94 3.61
C PHE A 113 -5.51 5.67 4.96
N GLN A 114 -6.39 4.65 5.06
CA GLN A 114 -7.08 4.29 6.30
C GLN A 114 -6.11 3.64 7.30
N ASP A 115 -5.23 2.76 6.82
CA ASP A 115 -4.15 2.19 7.61
C ASP A 115 -2.85 2.14 6.79
N PRO A 116 -2.10 3.25 6.74
CA PRO A 116 -0.87 3.35 5.95
C PRO A 116 0.21 2.36 6.38
N LEU A 117 0.24 2.01 7.67
CA LEU A 117 1.28 1.17 8.24
C LEU A 117 1.06 -0.30 7.89
N ILE A 118 -0.17 -0.80 8.04
CA ILE A 118 -0.51 -2.14 7.57
C ILE A 118 -0.42 -2.20 6.04
N SER A 119 -0.81 -1.15 5.33
CA SER A 119 -0.64 -1.07 3.87
C SER A 119 0.82 -1.19 3.45
N LEU A 120 1.73 -0.47 4.12
CA LEU A 120 3.17 -0.55 3.84
C LEU A 120 3.72 -1.94 4.14
N TYR A 121 3.32 -2.52 5.27
CA TYR A 121 3.72 -3.88 5.64
C TYR A 121 3.27 -4.91 4.59
N LEU A 122 2.01 -4.90 4.18
CA LEU A 122 1.49 -5.80 3.16
C LEU A 122 2.17 -5.54 1.80
N ALA A 123 2.40 -4.27 1.45
CA ALA A 123 3.10 -3.92 0.22
C ALA A 123 4.53 -4.46 0.20
N GLU A 124 5.23 -4.44 1.32
CA GLU A 124 6.57 -5.03 1.46
C GLU A 124 6.53 -6.56 1.31
N VAL A 125 5.63 -7.23 2.02
CA VAL A 125 5.51 -8.69 2.03
C VAL A 125 5.18 -9.23 0.64
N TYR A 126 4.24 -8.59 -0.07
CA TYR A 126 3.75 -9.04 -1.38
C TYR A 126 4.38 -8.27 -2.56
N GLN A 127 5.42 -7.49 -2.32
CA GLN A 127 6.19 -6.76 -3.35
C GLN A 127 5.31 -5.84 -4.24
N LEU A 128 4.40 -5.08 -3.60
CA LEU A 128 3.51 -4.14 -4.27
C LEU A 128 4.16 -2.75 -4.33
N ASP A 129 5.07 -2.54 -5.28
CA ASP A 129 5.93 -1.36 -5.35
C ASP A 129 5.21 -0.01 -5.29
N GLN A 130 4.13 0.15 -6.07
CA GLN A 130 3.37 1.40 -6.09
C GLN A 130 2.71 1.68 -4.73
N LEU A 131 2.09 0.66 -4.13
CA LEU A 131 1.48 0.76 -2.82
C LEU A 131 2.53 1.05 -1.72
N TYR A 132 3.70 0.43 -1.82
CA TYR A 132 4.82 0.66 -0.91
C TYR A 132 5.25 2.14 -0.95
N VAL A 133 5.39 2.70 -2.16
CA VAL A 133 5.75 4.11 -2.34
C VAL A 133 4.68 5.04 -1.79
N GLU A 134 3.41 4.85 -2.14
CA GLU A 134 2.33 5.74 -1.68
C GLU A 134 2.11 5.66 -0.17
N SER A 135 2.12 4.46 0.41
CA SER A 135 1.98 4.26 1.86
C SER A 135 3.17 4.86 2.63
N SER A 136 4.39 4.72 2.09
CA SER A 136 5.59 5.34 2.68
C SER A 136 5.49 6.86 2.76
N LYS A 137 4.87 7.53 1.78
CA LYS A 137 4.69 8.99 1.80
C LYS A 137 3.81 9.43 2.96
N LEU A 138 2.72 8.71 3.23
CA LEU A 138 1.81 9.00 4.35
C LEU A 138 2.52 8.81 5.69
N ILE A 139 3.27 7.71 5.82
CA ILE A 139 4.04 7.43 7.04
C ILE A 139 5.14 8.48 7.25
N LEU A 140 5.86 8.88 6.20
CA LEU A 140 6.88 9.93 6.29
C LEU A 140 6.30 11.27 6.73
N ASP A 141 5.04 11.56 6.37
CA ASP A 141 4.39 12.82 6.74
C ASP A 141 4.11 12.92 8.25
N GLU A 142 3.91 11.77 8.90
CA GLU A 142 3.57 11.64 10.33
C GLU A 142 4.52 10.67 11.06
N LEU A 143 5.80 10.63 10.64
CA LEU A 143 6.73 9.57 11.04
C LEU A 143 6.90 9.48 12.56
N ASN A 144 6.95 10.62 13.25
CA ASN A 144 7.12 10.64 14.71
C ASN A 144 5.96 9.97 15.43
N ASP A 145 4.74 10.07 14.90
CA ASP A 145 3.54 9.47 15.48
C ASP A 145 3.57 7.95 15.25
N PHE A 146 3.87 7.52 14.02
CA PHE A 146 3.96 6.09 13.67
C PHE A 146 5.07 5.37 14.44
N ARG A 147 6.24 6.00 14.65
CA ARG A 147 7.40 5.38 15.33
C ARG A 147 7.12 4.89 16.75
N ILE A 148 6.15 5.51 17.44
CA ILE A 148 5.80 5.18 18.82
C ILE A 148 4.87 3.96 18.86
N THR A 149 4.17 3.66 17.77
CA THR A 149 3.22 2.56 17.70
C THR A 149 3.92 1.20 17.72
N HIS A 150 3.30 0.22 18.38
CA HIS A 150 3.78 -1.17 18.40
C HIS A 150 3.82 -1.78 16.99
N ASN A 151 2.85 -1.42 16.14
CA ASN A 151 2.75 -1.89 14.76
C ASN A 151 3.90 -1.42 13.87
N PHE A 152 4.66 -0.39 14.25
CA PHE A 152 5.85 0.02 13.50
C PHE A 152 6.89 -1.09 13.43
N LYS A 153 6.81 -2.07 14.35
CA LYS A 153 7.68 -3.25 14.32
C LYS A 153 7.35 -4.26 13.22
N LEU A 154 6.14 -4.18 12.64
CA LEU A 154 5.66 -5.11 11.60
C LEU A 154 6.43 -4.95 10.29
N ILE A 155 6.72 -3.71 9.88
CA ILE A 155 7.58 -3.41 8.74
C ILE A 155 9.03 -3.83 9.02
N SER A 156 9.76 -4.26 7.99
CA SER A 156 11.11 -4.77 8.17
C SER A 156 12.08 -3.71 8.73
N LEU A 157 13.18 -4.18 9.32
CA LEU A 157 14.26 -3.29 9.78
C LEU A 157 14.77 -2.39 8.64
N ASN A 158 14.99 -2.96 7.45
CA ASN A 158 15.44 -2.24 6.27
C ASN A 158 14.45 -1.15 5.83
N THR A 159 13.14 -1.44 5.85
CA THR A 159 12.11 -0.43 5.52
C THR A 159 12.06 0.67 6.57
N ARG A 160 12.18 0.34 7.87
CA ARG A 160 12.28 1.35 8.93
C ARG A 160 13.50 2.25 8.77
N GLU A 161 14.66 1.68 8.47
CA GLU A 161 15.90 2.43 8.24
C GLU A 161 15.75 3.38 7.06
N LYS A 162 15.23 2.91 5.92
CA LYS A 162 14.93 3.76 4.76
C LYS A 162 14.00 4.93 5.11
N LEU A 163 12.95 4.70 5.90
CA LEU A 163 12.04 5.78 6.32
C LEU A 163 12.77 6.81 7.19
N LEU A 164 13.59 6.35 8.13
CA LEU A 164 14.37 7.24 9.00
C LEU A 164 15.39 8.04 8.20
N ASP A 165 16.14 7.39 7.31
CA ASP A 165 17.13 8.04 6.45
C ASP A 165 16.47 9.13 5.60
N ARG A 166 15.34 8.82 4.95
CA ARG A 166 14.58 9.81 4.16
C ARG A 166 14.05 10.97 4.99
N TYR A 167 13.64 10.71 6.23
CA TYR A 167 13.18 11.76 7.13
C TYR A 167 14.35 12.63 7.64
N MET A 168 15.52 12.03 7.87
CA MET A 168 16.74 12.76 8.20
C MET A 168 17.22 13.62 7.03
N ASP A 169 17.19 13.10 5.80
CA ASP A 169 17.47 13.85 4.57
C ASP A 169 16.56 15.07 4.45
N TYR A 170 15.27 14.89 4.76
CA TYR A 170 14.29 15.97 4.77
C TYR A 170 14.63 17.05 5.81
N ILE A 171 14.91 16.66 7.06
CA ILE A 171 15.29 17.60 8.12
C ILE A 171 16.58 18.35 7.74
N PHE A 172 17.59 17.63 7.26
CA PHE A 172 18.86 18.22 6.88
C PHE A 172 18.67 19.21 5.72
N SER A 173 17.92 18.81 4.70
CA SER A 173 17.60 19.67 3.55
C SER A 173 16.86 20.94 3.98
N LEU A 174 15.92 20.83 4.93
CA LEU A 174 15.23 21.98 5.50
C LEU A 174 16.19 22.94 6.23
N ASN A 175 17.10 22.40 7.04
CA ASN A 175 18.08 23.21 7.77
C ASN A 175 19.10 23.88 6.85
N LEU A 176 19.40 23.27 5.70
CA LEU A 176 20.31 23.83 4.70
C LEU A 176 19.64 24.89 3.80
N LEU A 177 18.31 25.06 3.87
CA LEU A 177 17.63 26.07 3.06
C LEU A 177 18.22 27.46 3.33
N SER A 178 18.75 28.07 2.27
CA SER A 178 19.27 29.43 2.27
C SER A 178 18.78 30.16 1.02
N LYS A 179 18.78 31.49 1.08
CA LYS A 179 18.41 32.33 -0.07
C LYS A 179 19.28 32.07 -1.30
N ASP A 180 20.54 31.71 -1.09
CA ASP A 180 21.52 31.54 -2.17
C ASP A 180 21.14 30.37 -3.09
N ILE A 181 20.58 29.29 -2.52
CA ILE A 181 20.06 28.15 -3.28
C ILE A 181 18.99 28.61 -4.28
N PHE A 182 18.09 29.50 -3.87
CA PHE A 182 17.00 29.98 -4.71
C PHE A 182 17.44 31.04 -5.74
N ILE A 183 18.38 31.91 -5.38
CA ILE A 183 18.79 33.04 -6.20
C ILE A 183 19.77 32.63 -7.31
N SER A 184 20.60 31.61 -7.06
CA SER A 184 21.65 31.16 -7.98
C SER A 184 21.18 30.90 -9.43
N ASN A 185 19.92 30.50 -9.61
CA ASN A 185 19.33 30.19 -10.92
C ASN A 185 18.27 31.20 -11.38
N TYR A 186 18.05 32.29 -10.65
CA TYR A 186 17.02 33.28 -10.99
C TYR A 186 17.53 34.30 -12.02
N LYS A 187 16.76 34.50 -13.10
CA LYS A 187 17.04 35.50 -14.14
C LYS A 187 15.95 36.58 -14.12
N HIS A 188 16.36 37.84 -13.95
CA HIS A 188 15.45 38.97 -14.01
C HIS A 188 15.03 39.28 -15.45
N THR A 189 13.72 39.39 -15.71
CA THR A 189 13.14 39.90 -16.97
C THR A 189 12.39 41.22 -16.77
N CYS A 190 12.52 41.84 -15.59
CA CYS A 190 11.77 43.02 -15.17
C CYS A 190 12.50 44.34 -15.42
N SER A 191 11.75 45.44 -15.54
CA SER A 191 12.25 46.78 -15.82
C SER A 191 13.17 47.37 -14.74
N ASN A 192 13.07 46.90 -13.48
CA ASN A 192 13.97 47.32 -12.40
C ASN A 192 14.51 46.11 -11.61
N PRO A 193 15.62 45.50 -12.08
CA PRO A 193 16.18 44.29 -11.47
C PRO A 193 16.59 44.47 -10.01
N GLN A 194 17.14 45.63 -9.63
CA GLN A 194 17.68 45.85 -8.29
C GLN A 194 16.59 45.88 -7.20
N ILE A 195 15.50 46.62 -7.43
CA ILE A 195 14.39 46.68 -6.47
C ILE A 195 13.72 45.32 -6.35
N HIS A 196 13.45 44.66 -7.48
CA HIS A 196 12.84 43.35 -7.47
C HIS A 196 13.72 42.30 -6.78
N GLN A 197 15.05 42.36 -6.94
CA GLN A 197 15.97 41.45 -6.26
C GLN A 197 15.90 41.59 -4.73
N ILE A 198 15.78 42.82 -4.21
CA ILE A 198 15.63 43.07 -2.76
C ILE A 198 14.30 42.51 -2.25
N GLU A 199 13.20 42.75 -2.97
CA GLU A 199 11.88 42.22 -2.61
C GLU A 199 11.83 40.69 -2.68
N LEU A 200 12.46 40.10 -3.69
CA LEU A 200 12.61 38.66 -3.87
C LEU A 200 13.39 38.03 -2.71
N ILE A 201 14.55 38.59 -2.36
CA ILE A 201 15.36 38.13 -1.22
C ILE A 201 14.54 38.16 0.07
N LYS A 202 13.86 39.27 0.36
CA LYS A 202 13.01 39.40 1.56
C LYS A 202 11.89 38.37 1.59
N SER A 203 11.19 38.17 0.47
CA SER A 203 10.11 37.18 0.32
C SER A 203 10.63 35.75 0.56
N ILE A 204 11.80 35.40 0.03
CA ILE A 204 12.45 34.10 0.22
C ILE A 204 12.86 33.91 1.68
N GLU A 205 13.50 34.90 2.30
CA GLU A 205 13.89 34.84 3.71
C GLU A 205 12.69 34.67 4.64
N GLU A 206 11.56 35.33 4.38
CA GLU A 206 10.31 35.12 5.10
C GLU A 206 9.74 33.71 4.92
N LEU A 207 9.87 33.12 3.73
CA LEU A 207 9.42 31.74 3.47
C LEU A 207 10.27 30.72 4.20
N ILE A 208 11.59 30.88 4.16
CA ILE A 208 12.54 30.01 4.87
C ILE A 208 12.23 30.02 6.37
N LYS A 209 11.99 31.20 6.96
CA LYS A 209 11.59 31.34 8.37
C LYS A 209 10.29 30.61 8.71
N LYS A 210 9.36 30.46 7.77
CA LYS A 210 8.09 29.73 8.00
C LYS A 210 8.27 28.21 8.02
N VAL A 211 9.32 27.68 7.39
CA VAL A 211 9.55 26.23 7.27
C VAL A 211 10.66 25.72 8.19
N GLN A 212 11.64 26.55 8.52
CA GLN A 212 12.69 26.26 9.51
C GLN A 212 12.20 26.57 10.93
N ILE A 213 11.17 25.84 11.37
CA ILE A 213 10.59 25.99 12.71
C ILE A 213 10.67 24.67 13.50
N TYR A 214 10.54 24.76 14.82
CA TYR A 214 10.49 23.61 15.72
C TYR A 214 9.13 23.52 16.45
N PRO A 215 8.49 22.33 16.52
CA PRO A 215 8.88 21.08 15.87
C PRO A 215 8.81 21.18 14.33
N THR A 216 9.62 20.38 13.63
CA THR A 216 9.69 20.40 12.16
C THR A 216 8.32 20.16 11.55
N LEU A 217 7.95 20.98 10.57
CA LEU A 217 6.69 20.81 9.85
C LEU A 217 6.65 19.47 9.11
N LYS A 218 5.43 18.95 8.93
CA LYS A 218 5.17 17.79 8.07
C LYS A 218 5.64 18.09 6.63
N PRO A 219 6.32 17.15 5.95
CA PRO A 219 6.70 17.29 4.53
C PRO A 219 5.60 17.85 3.63
N SER A 220 4.35 17.42 3.80
CA SER A 220 3.19 17.89 3.03
C SER A 220 2.88 19.37 3.25
N ILE A 221 3.02 19.86 4.49
CA ILE A 221 2.82 21.27 4.84
C ILE A 221 3.97 22.11 4.29
N THR A 222 5.20 21.65 4.46
CA THR A 222 6.39 22.30 3.90
C THR A 222 6.26 22.45 2.38
N LYS A 223 5.85 21.40 1.68
CA LYS A 223 5.59 21.43 0.24
C LYS A 223 4.53 22.48 -0.12
N LYS A 224 3.44 22.58 0.64
CA LYS A 224 2.38 23.60 0.43
C LYS A 224 2.87 25.03 0.64
N ILE A 225 3.81 25.26 1.56
CA ILE A 225 4.37 26.60 1.81
C ILE A 225 5.34 27.01 0.70
N LEU A 226 6.18 26.07 0.25
CA LEU A 226 7.21 26.33 -0.74
C LEU A 226 6.64 26.37 -2.18
N CYS A 227 5.92 25.34 -2.64
CA CYS A 227 5.54 25.17 -4.05
C CYS A 227 4.76 26.34 -4.70
N PRO A 228 3.72 26.94 -4.09
CA PRO A 228 2.89 27.94 -4.75
C PRO A 228 3.66 29.21 -5.13
N LYS A 229 4.68 29.58 -4.35
CA LYS A 229 5.45 30.80 -4.61
C LYS A 229 6.55 30.58 -5.63
N PHE A 230 7.13 29.38 -5.72
CA PHE A 230 8.19 29.12 -6.70
C PHE A 230 7.66 28.93 -8.12
N ASN A 231 6.47 28.37 -8.33
CA ASN A 231 5.89 28.31 -9.68
C ASN A 231 5.74 29.72 -10.30
N ASN A 232 5.39 30.73 -9.51
CA ASN A 232 5.27 32.11 -10.01
C ASN A 232 6.63 32.74 -10.42
N TYR A 233 7.75 32.28 -9.87
CA TYR A 233 9.08 32.80 -10.22
C TYR A 233 9.72 32.07 -11.41
N TYR A 234 9.30 30.84 -11.71
CA TYR A 234 9.81 30.04 -12.84
C TYR A 234 8.89 30.07 -14.09
N TYR A 235 7.60 30.40 -13.95
CA TYR A 235 6.65 30.43 -15.08
C TYR A 235 6.63 31.71 -15.93
N ASN A 236 7.54 32.67 -15.71
CA ASN A 236 7.73 33.80 -16.63
C ASN A 236 8.63 33.46 -17.84
N ASN A 237 8.89 32.18 -18.11
CA ASN A 237 9.81 31.75 -19.17
C ASN A 237 9.22 30.83 -20.26
N ASN A 238 7.90 30.63 -20.35
CA ASN A 238 7.31 29.85 -21.45
C ASN A 238 5.95 30.38 -21.89
N ASN A 239 5.87 31.63 -22.38
CA ASN A 239 4.66 32.10 -23.09
C ASN A 239 4.89 33.22 -24.12
N ASP A 240 6.08 33.32 -24.73
CA ASP A 240 6.29 34.25 -25.87
C ASP A 240 7.32 33.70 -26.87
N ILE A 241 7.08 32.51 -27.45
CA ILE A 241 7.58 32.18 -28.80
C ILE A 241 6.50 31.36 -29.50
N ASP A 242 5.39 32.00 -29.83
CA ASP A 242 4.73 31.75 -31.11
C ASP A 242 3.84 32.94 -31.47
N ARG A 243 4.40 33.85 -32.30
CA ARG A 243 3.73 34.80 -33.21
C ARG A 243 4.71 35.91 -33.61
N THR A 244 5.47 35.67 -34.68
CA THR A 244 5.56 36.53 -35.88
C THR A 244 6.71 36.08 -36.77
N LYS A 245 6.41 35.19 -37.73
CA LYS A 245 6.69 35.30 -39.17
C LYS A 245 6.62 33.93 -39.83
#